data_AF-A0A1Y6BAA0-F1
#
_entry.id   AF-A0A1Y6BAA0-F1
#
_cell.length_a   1.000
_cell.length_b   1.000
_cell.length_c   1.000
_cell.angle_alpha   90.00
_cell.angle_beta   90.00
_cell.angle_gamma   90.00
#
_symmetry.space_group_name_H-M   'P 1'
#
loop_
_entity.id
_entity.type
_entity.pdbx_description
1 polymer ?
#
loop_
_entity_poly.entity_id
_entity_poly.type
_entity_poly.pdbx_seq_one_letter_code
_entity_poly.pdbx_strand_id
1 'polypeptide(L)'
;MKVNIFLAGLAIASGSQGLASGMAVHMFIADEALEQLSSQELQSMLERHRDAYRMGAVYPDTGYAINHSYGELSHWSDFLNQYQKVLMEACPDPLKSEDCQAAWSHFFGSLSHTVGDINFDKYFVTETARQDFDGDIGKAQEHTDPGCDFLAILDYKRAFDYPRIDQPNDILIETYRRLGLEVSESEINRGAKTLKLGMVAEPIGAPFTYLYYKFKMPWGSQNYFDARGGVQDTADRLAIVWDYVWQGLQQAEMSNFSNQGGWPGVSFYIDDFSLDDALSL
;
A
#
# COMPACT_ATOMS: atom_id res chain seq x y z
N MET A 1 37.59 -40.43 2.49
CA MET A 1 37.42 -39.10 1.87
C MET A 1 35.92 -38.83 1.84
N LYS A 2 35.40 -38.05 2.80
CA LYS A 2 33.97 -37.72 2.90
C LYS A 2 33.81 -36.28 2.42
N VAL A 3 33.04 -36.08 1.35
CA VAL A 3 32.68 -34.76 0.83
C VAL A 3 31.58 -34.21 1.72
N ASN A 4 31.86 -33.15 2.46
CA ASN A 4 30.84 -32.37 3.17
C ASN A 4 30.26 -31.36 2.19
N ILE A 5 29.02 -31.58 1.77
CA ILE A 5 28.22 -30.60 1.05
C ILE A 5 27.71 -29.62 2.11
N PHE A 6 28.27 -28.41 2.12
CA PHE A 6 27.69 -27.28 2.85
C PHE A 6 26.47 -26.78 2.09
N LEU A 7 25.27 -27.20 2.54
CA LEU A 7 24.03 -26.49 2.24
C LEU A 7 24.05 -25.19 3.04
N ALA A 8 24.37 -24.08 2.39
CA ALA A 8 24.11 -22.75 2.93
C ALA A 8 22.59 -22.55 2.95
N GLY A 9 21.97 -22.86 4.09
CA GLY A 9 20.59 -22.50 4.36
C GLY A 9 20.49 -20.98 4.41
N LEU A 10 19.69 -20.41 3.51
CA LEU A 10 19.23 -19.04 3.60
C LEU A 10 18.35 -18.97 4.87
N ALA A 11 18.93 -18.55 5.99
CA ALA A 11 18.17 -18.26 7.19
C ALA A 11 17.36 -16.98 6.92
N ILE A 12 16.13 -17.15 6.46
CA ILE A 12 15.13 -16.10 6.52
C ILE A 12 14.89 -15.88 8.00
N ALA A 13 15.41 -14.78 8.52
CA ALA A 13 15.23 -14.39 9.90
C ALA A 13 13.73 -14.20 10.16
N SER A 14 13.13 -15.17 10.83
CA SER A 14 11.83 -15.05 11.48
C SER A 14 11.99 -14.13 12.68
N GLY A 15 12.05 -12.83 12.41
CA GLY A 15 12.02 -11.75 13.40
C GLY A 15 10.76 -10.95 13.16
N SER A 16 9.79 -11.09 14.06
CA SER A 16 8.54 -10.36 14.11
C SER A 16 8.77 -8.85 14.25
N GLN A 17 8.82 -8.11 13.14
CA GLN A 17 8.46 -6.69 13.02
C GLN A 17 8.02 -6.42 11.58
N GLY A 18 6.70 -6.22 11.40
CA GLY A 18 6.01 -5.61 10.26
C GLY A 18 6.68 -5.70 8.88
N LEU A 19 6.42 -6.79 8.17
CA LEU A 19 5.98 -6.59 6.79
C LEU A 19 4.48 -6.36 6.96
N ALA A 20 4.06 -5.09 6.92
CA ALA A 20 2.65 -4.76 6.71
C ALA A 20 2.22 -5.35 5.36
N SER A 21 0.93 -5.24 4.99
CA SER A 21 0.38 -5.84 3.78
C SER A 21 1.35 -5.81 2.60
N GLY A 22 1.45 -6.94 1.90
CA GLY A 22 2.49 -7.18 0.92
C GLY A 22 2.68 -6.04 -0.10
N MET A 23 3.93 -5.67 -0.34
CA MET A 23 4.34 -4.62 -1.28
C MET A 23 3.77 -4.84 -2.68
N ALA A 24 3.74 -6.10 -3.16
CA ALA A 24 3.22 -6.42 -4.48
C ALA A 24 1.69 -6.29 -4.53
N VAL A 25 0.99 -6.63 -3.46
CA VAL A 25 -0.47 -6.50 -3.32
C VAL A 25 -0.89 -5.05 -3.29
N HIS A 26 -0.22 -4.16 -2.55
CA HIS A 26 -0.48 -2.72 -2.64
C HIS A 26 -0.26 -2.17 -4.06
N MET A 27 0.85 -2.59 -4.67
CA MET A 27 1.16 -2.49 -6.10
C MET A 27 -0.06 -2.77 -6.99
N PHE A 28 -0.62 -3.95 -6.75
CA PHE A 28 -1.65 -4.58 -7.54
C PHE A 28 -3.01 -3.89 -7.35
N ILE A 29 -3.41 -3.59 -6.11
CA ILE A 29 -4.63 -2.86 -5.80
C ILE A 29 -4.65 -1.50 -6.52
N ALA A 30 -3.56 -0.74 -6.44
CA ALA A 30 -3.47 0.57 -7.08
C ALA A 30 -3.55 0.48 -8.62
N ASP A 31 -2.92 -0.54 -9.22
CA ASP A 31 -3.02 -0.80 -10.65
C ASP A 31 -4.45 -1.18 -11.08
N GLU A 32 -5.13 -2.05 -10.33
CA GLU A 32 -6.52 -2.45 -10.66
C GLU A 32 -7.51 -1.29 -10.46
N ALA A 33 -7.28 -0.41 -9.49
CA ALA A 33 -8.12 0.77 -9.29
C ALA A 33 -7.99 1.78 -10.44
N LEU A 34 -6.80 1.90 -11.04
CA LEU A 34 -6.55 2.78 -12.18
C LEU A 34 -7.45 2.42 -13.38
N GLU A 35 -7.70 1.14 -13.60
CA GLU A 35 -8.55 0.64 -14.69
C GLU A 35 -10.04 0.96 -14.49
N GLN A 36 -10.44 1.32 -13.27
CA GLN A 36 -11.83 1.53 -12.85
C GLN A 36 -12.21 3.00 -12.68
N LEU A 37 -11.25 3.92 -12.81
CA LEU A 37 -11.50 5.34 -12.66
C LEU A 37 -12.52 5.86 -13.69
N SER A 38 -13.44 6.70 -13.22
CA SER A 38 -14.37 7.42 -14.09
C SER A 38 -13.75 8.68 -14.68
N SER A 39 -12.81 9.33 -13.96
CA SER A 39 -12.08 10.50 -14.44
C SER A 39 -10.95 10.10 -15.39
N GLN A 40 -11.15 10.32 -16.70
CA GLN A 40 -10.09 10.09 -17.71
C GLN A 40 -8.86 10.98 -17.50
N GLU A 41 -9.03 12.17 -16.92
CA GLU A 41 -7.93 13.10 -16.66
C GLU A 41 -7.05 12.58 -15.51
N LEU A 42 -7.67 12.12 -14.42
CA LEU A 42 -6.97 11.47 -13.32
C LEU A 42 -6.28 10.20 -13.80
N GLN A 43 -7.00 9.32 -14.50
CA GLN A 43 -6.45 8.10 -15.08
C GLN A 43 -5.22 8.40 -15.94
N SER A 44 -5.32 9.36 -16.85
CA SER A 44 -4.21 9.76 -17.71
C SER A 44 -3.01 10.32 -16.93
N MET A 45 -3.26 11.09 -15.86
CA MET A 45 -2.19 11.60 -15.00
C MET A 45 -1.47 10.45 -14.29
N LEU A 46 -2.21 9.55 -13.66
CA LEU A 46 -1.67 8.41 -12.93
C LEU A 46 -0.95 7.43 -13.87
N GLU A 47 -1.49 7.15 -15.06
CA GLU A 47 -0.82 6.33 -16.09
C GLU A 47 0.54 6.90 -16.50
N ARG A 48 0.61 8.21 -16.75
CA ARG A 48 1.87 8.89 -17.10
C ARG A 48 2.89 8.87 -15.96
N HIS A 49 2.41 8.90 -14.72
CA HIS A 49 3.20 8.94 -13.50
C HIS A 49 3.13 7.63 -12.71
N ARG A 50 3.11 6.51 -13.43
CA ARG A 50 2.91 5.17 -12.86
C ARG A 50 3.92 4.79 -11.78
N ASP A 51 5.17 5.16 -11.98
CA ASP A 51 6.21 4.96 -10.98
C ASP A 51 5.89 5.71 -9.68
N ALA A 52 5.34 6.92 -9.77
CA ALA A 52 5.07 7.76 -8.61
C ALA A 52 3.91 7.21 -7.77
N TYR A 53 2.76 6.85 -8.36
CA TYR A 53 1.65 6.29 -7.58
C TYR A 53 1.98 4.91 -7.00
N ARG A 54 2.73 4.08 -7.73
CA ARG A 54 3.19 2.79 -7.19
C ARG A 54 4.17 2.95 -6.05
N MET A 55 5.12 3.88 -6.16
CA MET A 55 6.02 4.22 -5.05
C MET A 55 5.22 4.76 -3.86
N GLY A 56 4.20 5.58 -4.09
CA GLY A 56 3.27 6.03 -3.06
C GLY A 56 2.51 4.91 -2.38
N ALA A 57 2.06 3.90 -3.13
CA ALA A 57 1.30 2.74 -2.65
C ALA A 57 2.08 1.84 -1.70
N VAL A 58 3.41 1.94 -1.69
CA VAL A 58 4.28 1.20 -0.77
C VAL A 58 5.08 2.14 0.15
N TYR A 59 4.81 3.44 0.06
CA TYR A 59 5.61 4.44 0.74
C TYR A 59 5.61 4.28 2.26
N PRO A 60 4.46 4.03 2.94
CA PRO A 60 4.45 3.87 4.39
C PRO A 60 5.38 2.74 4.88
N ASP A 61 5.46 1.63 4.14
CA ASP A 61 6.35 0.50 4.46
C ASP A 61 7.85 0.84 4.39
N THR A 62 8.21 1.87 3.63
CA THR A 62 9.62 2.30 3.54
C THR A 62 10.18 2.71 4.90
N GLY A 63 9.34 3.20 5.80
CA GLY A 63 9.73 3.56 7.16
C GLY A 63 9.97 2.32 8.03
N TYR A 64 9.12 1.30 7.94
CA TYR A 64 9.33 0.03 8.62
C TYR A 64 10.60 -0.68 8.15
N ALA A 65 10.89 -0.63 6.85
CA ALA A 65 12.10 -1.22 6.26
C ALA A 65 13.41 -0.68 6.87
N ILE A 66 13.38 0.51 7.48
CA ILE A 66 14.53 1.11 8.18
C ILE A 66 14.26 1.34 9.68
N ASN A 67 13.19 0.76 10.23
CA ASN A 67 12.75 0.91 11.61
C ASN A 67 12.63 2.38 12.05
N HIS A 68 11.96 3.19 11.23
CA HIS A 68 11.72 4.61 11.48
C HIS A 68 10.23 4.88 11.73
N SER A 69 9.92 5.77 12.68
CA SER A 69 8.55 6.08 13.12
C SER A 69 7.67 6.73 12.06
N TYR A 70 8.27 7.28 10.99
CA TYR A 70 7.49 7.82 9.88
C TYR A 70 6.71 6.72 9.16
N GLY A 71 7.19 5.47 9.24
CA GLY A 71 6.50 4.33 8.63
C GLY A 71 5.09 4.24 9.19
N GLU A 72 4.97 3.99 10.50
CA GLU A 72 3.69 3.98 11.21
C GLU A 72 2.86 5.24 10.95
N LEU A 73 3.45 6.42 11.10
CA LEU A 73 2.72 7.68 10.94
C LEU A 73 2.07 7.80 9.54
N SER A 74 2.72 7.27 8.51
CA SER A 74 2.26 7.35 7.11
C SER A 74 1.08 6.45 6.77
N HIS A 75 0.72 5.50 7.64
CA HIS A 75 -0.43 4.62 7.42
C HIS A 75 -1.75 5.31 7.75
N TRP A 76 -1.73 6.43 8.49
CA TRP A 76 -2.90 7.01 9.12
C TRP A 76 -3.38 8.31 8.48
N SER A 77 -4.65 8.65 8.76
CA SER A 77 -5.34 9.82 8.21
C SER A 77 -4.64 11.14 8.52
N ASP A 78 -3.96 11.25 9.67
CA ASP A 78 -3.22 12.47 10.03
C ASP A 78 -2.12 12.78 9.00
N PHE A 79 -1.44 11.75 8.51
CA PHE A 79 -0.47 11.90 7.42
C PHE A 79 -1.15 12.32 6.13
N LEU A 80 -2.21 11.63 5.70
CA LEU A 80 -2.91 11.95 4.45
C LEU A 80 -3.46 13.40 4.45
N ASN A 81 -4.08 13.82 5.55
CA ASN A 81 -4.60 15.18 5.73
C ASN A 81 -3.47 16.22 5.62
N GLN A 82 -2.36 15.99 6.31
CA GLN A 82 -1.25 16.93 6.30
C GLN A 82 -0.50 16.92 4.96
N TYR A 83 -0.41 15.76 4.29
CA TYR A 83 0.23 15.61 3.00
C TYR A 83 -0.57 16.33 1.90
N GLN A 84 -1.89 16.10 1.83
CA GLN A 84 -2.77 16.82 0.92
C GLN A 84 -2.66 18.34 1.13
N LYS A 85 -2.63 18.79 2.39
CA LYS A 85 -2.50 20.22 2.71
C LYS A 85 -1.19 20.82 2.20
N VAL A 86 -0.05 20.15 2.39
CA VAL A 86 1.23 20.64 1.86
C VAL A 86 1.23 20.63 0.32
N LEU A 87 0.63 19.60 -0.29
CA LEU A 87 0.49 19.52 -1.74
C LEU A 87 -0.37 20.64 -2.31
N MET A 88 -1.49 20.99 -1.68
CA MET A 88 -2.32 22.10 -2.13
C MET A 88 -1.60 23.45 -2.01
N GLU A 89 -0.65 23.60 -1.08
CA GLU A 89 0.16 24.81 -0.96
C GLU A 89 1.31 24.85 -1.99
N ALA A 90 1.99 23.72 -2.22
CA ALA A 90 3.14 23.63 -3.12
C ALA A 90 2.76 23.44 -4.60
N CYS A 91 1.69 22.70 -4.85
CA CYS A 91 1.16 22.27 -6.14
C CYS A 91 -0.38 22.45 -6.20
N PRO A 92 -0.89 23.70 -6.08
CA PRO A 92 -2.33 23.98 -6.04
C PRO A 92 -3.08 23.56 -7.32
N ASP A 93 -2.37 23.46 -8.44
CA ASP A 93 -2.89 22.89 -9.69
C ASP A 93 -2.10 21.61 -9.98
N PRO A 94 -2.71 20.41 -9.82
CA PRO A 94 -2.05 19.13 -10.03
C PRO A 94 -1.47 18.96 -11.44
N LEU A 95 -2.05 19.63 -12.45
CA LEU A 95 -1.70 19.45 -13.86
C LEU A 95 -0.70 20.49 -14.37
N LYS A 96 -0.33 21.46 -13.53
CA LYS A 96 0.53 22.59 -13.91
C LYS A 96 1.92 22.20 -14.37
N SER A 97 2.50 21.15 -13.79
CA SER A 97 3.85 20.68 -14.09
C SER A 97 3.97 19.17 -13.90
N GLU A 98 4.99 18.57 -14.54
CA GLU A 98 5.30 17.15 -14.36
C GLU A 98 5.63 16.82 -12.90
N ASP A 99 6.37 17.69 -12.20
CA ASP A 99 6.71 17.50 -10.79
C ASP A 99 5.46 17.50 -9.89
N CYS A 100 4.49 18.39 -10.17
CA CYS A 100 3.23 18.42 -9.43
C CYS A 100 2.36 17.21 -9.75
N GLN A 101 2.27 16.79 -11.01
CA GLN A 101 1.57 15.56 -11.39
C GLN A 101 2.18 14.34 -10.70
N ALA A 102 3.51 14.23 -10.66
CA ALA A 102 4.21 13.14 -9.98
C ALA A 102 3.96 13.17 -8.46
N ALA A 103 4.00 14.35 -7.82
CA ALA A 103 3.77 14.49 -6.39
C ALA A 103 2.33 14.15 -5.98
N TRP A 104 1.33 14.59 -6.77
CA TRP A 104 -0.07 14.21 -6.57
C TRP A 104 -0.31 12.73 -6.86
N SER A 105 0.34 12.15 -7.87
CA SER A 105 0.28 10.72 -8.15
C SER A 105 0.83 9.89 -6.98
N HIS A 106 1.95 10.32 -6.40
CA HIS A 106 2.49 9.71 -5.18
C HIS A 106 1.50 9.78 -4.00
N PHE A 107 0.81 10.90 -3.82
CA PHE A 107 -0.24 11.02 -2.80
C PHE A 107 -1.42 10.06 -3.03
N PHE A 108 -1.93 9.93 -4.27
CA PHE A 108 -2.96 8.95 -4.59
C PHE A 108 -2.49 7.51 -4.32
N GLY A 109 -1.21 7.23 -4.57
CA GLY A 109 -0.54 6.02 -4.12
C GLY A 109 -0.61 5.84 -2.60
N SER A 110 -0.16 6.80 -1.81
CA SER A 110 -0.20 6.69 -0.34
C SER A 110 -1.62 6.54 0.21
N LEU A 111 -2.60 7.19 -0.41
CA LEU A 111 -4.02 6.99 -0.11
C LEU A 111 -4.46 5.55 -0.40
N SER A 112 -3.99 4.95 -1.51
CA SER A 112 -4.21 3.53 -1.82
C SER A 112 -3.64 2.60 -0.77
N HIS A 113 -2.51 2.94 -0.16
CA HIS A 113 -1.92 2.13 0.90
C HIS A 113 -2.84 2.08 2.12
N THR A 114 -3.21 3.25 2.67
CA THR A 114 -4.11 3.34 3.83
C THR A 114 -5.47 2.68 3.59
N VAL A 115 -6.09 2.93 2.43
CA VAL A 115 -7.37 2.28 2.08
C VAL A 115 -7.19 0.77 1.94
N GLY A 116 -6.07 0.35 1.34
CA GLY A 116 -5.65 -1.03 1.19
C GLY A 116 -5.61 -1.77 2.52
N ASP A 117 -4.80 -1.30 3.46
CA ASP A 117 -4.67 -1.91 4.78
C ASP A 117 -6.01 -2.01 5.49
N ILE A 118 -6.77 -0.91 5.52
CA ILE A 118 -8.02 -0.86 6.27
C ILE A 118 -9.04 -1.85 5.71
N ASN A 119 -9.20 -1.92 4.39
CA ASN A 119 -10.16 -2.83 3.78
C ASN A 119 -9.69 -4.28 3.87
N PHE A 120 -8.40 -4.52 3.63
CA PHE A 120 -7.77 -5.83 3.66
C PHE A 120 -7.80 -6.44 5.06
N ASP A 121 -7.34 -5.71 6.09
CA ASP A 121 -7.32 -6.19 7.47
C ASP A 121 -8.73 -6.43 8.01
N LYS A 122 -9.63 -5.46 7.78
CA LYS A 122 -11.00 -5.51 8.30
C LYS A 122 -11.79 -6.68 7.73
N TYR A 123 -11.65 -6.98 6.45
CA TYR A 123 -12.48 -7.98 5.79
C TYR A 123 -11.72 -9.24 5.41
N PHE A 124 -10.61 -9.12 4.69
CA PHE A 124 -9.93 -10.27 4.14
C PHE A 124 -9.11 -11.03 5.20
N VAL A 125 -8.32 -10.32 6.01
CA VAL A 125 -7.54 -10.95 7.09
C VAL A 125 -8.48 -11.52 8.15
N THR A 126 -9.53 -10.79 8.51
CA THR A 126 -10.55 -11.26 9.47
C THR A 126 -11.25 -12.54 8.99
N GLU A 127 -11.62 -12.63 7.71
CA GLU A 127 -12.24 -13.85 7.17
C GLU A 127 -11.21 -14.98 7.01
N THR A 128 -9.98 -14.68 6.60
CA THR A 128 -8.88 -15.67 6.56
C THR A 128 -8.61 -16.24 7.95
N ALA A 129 -8.62 -15.40 8.99
CA ALA A 129 -8.47 -15.85 10.37
C ALA A 129 -9.55 -16.86 10.74
N ARG A 130 -10.81 -16.55 10.40
CA ARG A 130 -11.96 -17.41 10.68
C ARG A 130 -11.91 -18.75 9.94
N GLN A 131 -11.40 -18.74 8.71
CA GLN A 131 -11.42 -19.91 7.81
C GLN A 131 -10.19 -20.81 7.97
N ASP A 132 -8.99 -20.21 8.08
CA ASP A 132 -7.71 -20.91 7.98
C ASP A 132 -6.94 -20.96 9.31
N PHE A 133 -7.29 -20.14 10.31
CA PHE A 133 -6.50 -19.97 11.54
C PHE A 133 -7.31 -19.98 12.85
N ASP A 134 -8.46 -20.66 12.89
CA ASP A 134 -9.28 -20.81 14.11
C ASP A 134 -9.70 -19.47 14.76
N GLY A 135 -9.78 -18.40 13.98
CA GLY A 135 -10.11 -17.04 14.42
C GLY A 135 -8.92 -16.22 14.93
N ASP A 136 -7.68 -16.72 14.85
CA ASP A 136 -6.47 -15.98 15.23
C ASP A 136 -6.08 -14.96 14.15
N ILE A 137 -6.44 -13.70 14.40
CA ILE A 137 -6.23 -12.60 13.44
C ILE A 137 -4.74 -12.25 13.29
N GLY A 138 -3.97 -12.27 14.38
CA GLY A 138 -2.55 -11.96 14.30
C GLY A 138 -1.78 -13.00 13.49
N LYS A 139 -2.15 -14.29 13.65
CA LYS A 139 -1.60 -15.36 12.83
C LYS A 139 -2.06 -15.28 11.38
N ALA A 140 -3.31 -14.91 11.13
CA ALA A 140 -3.78 -14.68 9.77
C ALA A 140 -2.96 -13.59 9.09
N GLN A 141 -2.78 -12.43 9.74
CA GLN A 141 -1.99 -11.31 9.24
C GLN A 141 -0.53 -11.72 8.92
N GLU A 142 0.14 -12.41 9.85
CA GLU A 142 1.51 -12.92 9.64
C GLU A 142 1.65 -13.77 8.37
N HIS A 143 0.58 -14.43 7.93
CA HIS A 143 0.59 -15.24 6.72
C HIS A 143 0.04 -14.50 5.50
N THR A 144 -0.99 -13.66 5.64
CA THR A 144 -1.61 -12.95 4.52
C THR A 144 -0.68 -11.91 3.95
N ASP A 145 0.04 -11.17 4.78
CA ASP A 145 0.83 -10.02 4.34
C ASP A 145 1.96 -10.46 3.39
N PRO A 146 2.87 -11.37 3.77
CA PRO A 146 3.85 -11.92 2.83
C PRO A 146 3.26 -12.94 1.86
N GLY A 147 2.22 -13.68 2.27
CA GLY A 147 1.69 -14.78 1.47
C GLY A 147 0.95 -14.32 0.23
N CYS A 148 0.12 -13.29 0.35
CA CYS A 148 -0.62 -12.75 -0.79
C CYS A 148 0.31 -12.12 -1.83
N ASP A 149 1.44 -11.55 -1.42
CA ASP A 149 2.49 -11.13 -2.35
C ASP A 149 3.04 -12.29 -3.15
N PHE A 150 3.56 -13.33 -2.50
CA PHE A 150 4.14 -14.46 -3.24
C PHE A 150 3.13 -15.16 -4.16
N LEU A 151 1.86 -15.18 -3.76
CA LEU A 151 0.77 -15.68 -4.59
C LEU A 151 0.54 -14.75 -5.79
N ALA A 152 0.36 -13.43 -5.58
CA ALA A 152 0.12 -12.45 -6.63
C ALA A 152 1.27 -12.40 -7.66
N ILE A 153 2.51 -12.54 -7.19
CA ILE A 153 3.72 -12.60 -8.01
C ILE A 153 3.63 -13.75 -9.03
N LEU A 154 3.12 -14.93 -8.64
CA LEU A 154 3.10 -16.11 -9.50
C LEU A 154 1.77 -16.30 -10.23
N ASP A 155 0.65 -16.02 -9.58
CA ASP A 155 -0.69 -16.15 -10.15
C ASP A 155 -0.95 -15.06 -11.19
N TYR A 156 -0.53 -13.81 -10.90
CA TYR A 156 -0.81 -12.63 -11.72
C TYR A 156 0.44 -11.97 -12.32
N LYS A 157 1.64 -12.54 -12.12
CA LYS A 157 2.91 -12.02 -12.67
C LYS A 157 3.23 -10.58 -12.23
N ARG A 158 2.76 -10.16 -11.05
CA ARG A 158 2.82 -8.76 -10.55
C ARG A 158 4.19 -8.33 -9.98
N ALA A 159 5.30 -8.94 -10.43
CA ALA A 159 6.60 -8.87 -9.74
C ALA A 159 7.81 -8.51 -10.61
N PHE A 160 7.61 -8.12 -11.87
CA PHE A 160 8.74 -7.93 -12.80
C PHE A 160 8.93 -6.48 -13.23
N ASP A 161 8.11 -5.57 -12.71
CA ASP A 161 8.09 -4.16 -13.05
C ASP A 161 7.97 -3.31 -11.78
N TYR A 162 9.11 -2.82 -11.30
CA TYR A 162 9.23 -2.08 -10.03
C TYR A 162 9.31 -0.59 -10.27
N PRO A 163 8.65 0.23 -9.43
CA PRO A 163 8.69 1.66 -9.59
C PRO A 163 10.13 2.21 -9.45
N ARG A 164 10.36 3.35 -10.09
CA ARG A 164 11.47 4.22 -9.69
C ARG A 164 11.27 4.67 -8.25
N ILE A 165 12.37 4.89 -7.55
CA ILE A 165 12.37 5.31 -6.14
C ILE A 165 12.35 6.83 -5.97
N ASP A 166 12.01 7.55 -7.05
CA ASP A 166 11.91 9.00 -7.05
C ASP A 166 10.70 9.39 -6.19
N GLN A 167 10.89 10.34 -5.27
CA GLN A 167 9.87 10.75 -4.31
C GLN A 167 9.84 12.26 -4.18
N PRO A 168 8.68 12.86 -3.84
CA PRO A 168 8.56 14.29 -3.61
C PRO A 168 9.12 14.67 -2.23
N ASN A 169 10.43 14.47 -2.03
CA ASN A 169 11.10 14.53 -0.73
C ASN A 169 10.84 15.85 0.00
N ASP A 170 10.93 17.00 -0.67
CA ASP A 170 10.68 18.31 -0.02
C ASP A 170 9.27 18.41 0.56
N ILE A 171 8.27 17.86 -0.15
CA ILE A 171 6.87 17.87 0.27
C ILE A 171 6.66 16.89 1.43
N LEU A 172 7.26 15.70 1.36
CA LEU A 172 7.19 14.70 2.43
C LEU A 172 7.86 15.20 3.72
N ILE A 173 9.05 15.79 3.62
CA ILE A 173 9.77 16.37 4.77
C ILE A 173 8.93 17.48 5.42
N GLU A 174 8.37 18.39 4.62
CA GLU A 174 7.50 19.44 5.14
C GLU A 174 6.23 18.88 5.79
N THR A 175 5.68 17.80 5.24
CA THR A 175 4.52 17.08 5.81
C THR A 175 4.84 16.56 7.20
N TYR A 176 5.94 15.81 7.37
CA TYR A 176 6.32 15.30 8.68
C TYR A 176 6.69 16.39 9.67
N ARG A 177 7.40 17.43 9.22
CA ARG A 177 7.74 18.57 10.07
C ARG A 177 6.49 19.22 10.66
N ARG A 178 5.40 19.33 9.89
CA ARG A 178 4.10 19.84 10.38
C ARG A 178 3.39 18.88 11.33
N LEU A 179 3.62 17.58 11.21
CA LEU A 179 3.18 16.56 12.16
C LEU A 179 4.07 16.45 13.40
N GLY A 180 5.14 17.26 13.49
CA GLY A 180 6.06 17.24 14.62
C GLY A 180 7.08 16.09 14.59
N LEU A 181 7.27 15.46 13.43
CA LEU A 181 8.28 14.43 13.21
C LEU A 181 9.38 14.98 12.29
N GLU A 182 10.62 14.95 12.75
CA GLU A 182 11.76 15.27 11.90
C GLU A 182 12.14 14.04 11.08
N VAL A 183 12.13 14.19 9.75
CA VAL A 183 12.53 13.16 8.79
C VAL A 183 13.43 13.80 7.75
N SER A 184 14.57 13.19 7.47
CA SER A 184 15.50 13.68 6.44
C SER A 184 15.27 13.03 5.08
N GLU A 185 15.67 13.74 4.02
CA GLU A 185 15.74 13.17 2.67
C GLU A 185 16.54 11.86 2.62
N SER A 186 17.64 11.79 3.38
CA SER A 186 18.47 10.59 3.49
C SER A 186 17.68 9.39 4.02
N GLU A 187 16.81 9.58 5.01
CA GLU A 187 16.00 8.52 5.59
C GLU A 187 14.88 8.05 4.66
N ILE A 188 14.21 8.98 3.97
CA ILE A 188 13.20 8.67 2.95
C ILE A 188 13.83 7.86 1.80
N ASN A 189 14.95 8.35 1.27
CA ASN A 189 15.66 7.68 0.18
C ASN A 189 16.25 6.33 0.61
N ARG A 190 16.70 6.19 1.87
CA ARG A 190 17.18 4.91 2.40
C ARG A 190 16.01 3.92 2.55
N GLY A 191 14.86 4.37 3.04
CA GLY A 191 13.65 3.56 3.14
C GLY A 191 13.26 2.96 1.79
N ALA A 192 13.09 3.80 0.77
CA ALA A 192 12.72 3.32 -0.57
C ALA A 192 13.76 2.40 -1.21
N LYS A 193 15.06 2.65 -1.00
CA LYS A 193 16.12 1.74 -1.46
C LYS A 193 16.04 0.38 -0.77
N THR A 194 15.84 0.35 0.54
CA THR A 194 15.73 -0.90 1.30
C THR A 194 14.48 -1.68 0.88
N LEU A 195 13.34 -1.00 0.76
CA LEU A 195 12.09 -1.61 0.34
C LEU A 195 12.19 -2.20 -1.08
N LYS A 196 12.79 -1.46 -2.02
CA LYS A 196 13.04 -1.94 -3.38
C LYS A 196 13.92 -3.19 -3.43
N LEU A 197 14.88 -3.35 -2.52
CA LEU A 197 15.64 -4.59 -2.41
C LEU A 197 14.73 -5.77 -2.02
N GLY A 198 13.77 -5.55 -1.13
CA GLY A 198 12.73 -6.52 -0.78
C GLY A 198 11.90 -6.93 -2.00
N MET A 199 11.34 -5.96 -2.72
CA MET A 199 10.54 -6.20 -3.93
C MET A 199 11.30 -7.02 -4.98
N VAL A 200 12.61 -6.76 -5.15
CA VAL A 200 13.46 -7.52 -6.09
C VAL A 200 13.73 -8.94 -5.59
N ALA A 201 13.80 -9.15 -4.28
CA ALA A 201 14.03 -10.45 -3.67
C ALA A 201 12.79 -11.34 -3.65
N GLU A 202 11.59 -10.78 -3.54
CA GLU A 202 10.34 -11.54 -3.44
C GLU A 202 10.08 -12.51 -4.59
N PRO A 203 10.18 -12.14 -5.88
CA PRO A 203 9.99 -13.09 -6.97
C PRO A 203 11.05 -14.20 -7.03
N ILE A 204 12.21 -14.00 -6.40
CA ILE A 204 13.20 -15.07 -6.24
C ILE A 204 12.71 -16.07 -5.18
N GLY A 205 12.09 -15.58 -4.11
CA GLY A 205 11.52 -16.41 -3.03
C GLY A 205 10.20 -17.08 -3.39
N ALA A 206 9.37 -16.43 -4.21
CA ALA A 206 7.99 -16.85 -4.48
C ALA A 206 7.86 -18.33 -4.91
N PRO A 207 8.66 -18.87 -5.85
CA PRO A 207 8.55 -20.28 -6.26
C PRO A 207 8.79 -21.28 -5.11
N PHE A 208 9.52 -20.89 -4.07
CA PHE A 208 9.85 -21.74 -2.93
C PHE A 208 8.83 -21.64 -1.79
N THR A 209 8.09 -20.54 -1.70
CA THR A 209 7.10 -20.28 -0.66
C THR A 209 5.65 -20.44 -1.14
N TYR A 210 5.41 -20.47 -2.44
CA TYR A 210 4.07 -20.52 -3.05
C TYR A 210 3.20 -21.65 -2.50
N LEU A 211 3.69 -22.89 -2.54
CA LEU A 211 2.94 -24.04 -2.03
C LEU A 211 2.76 -23.96 -0.52
N TYR A 212 3.74 -23.40 0.21
CA TYR A 212 3.62 -23.21 1.66
C TYR A 212 2.41 -22.32 1.99
N TYR A 213 2.30 -21.15 1.35
CA TYR A 213 1.18 -20.24 1.61
C TYR A 213 -0.15 -20.80 1.10
N LYS A 214 -0.19 -21.51 -0.03
CA LYS A 214 -1.40 -22.22 -0.47
C LYS A 214 -1.91 -23.25 0.54
N PHE A 215 -1.00 -23.97 1.19
CA PHE A 215 -1.39 -24.95 2.22
C PHE A 215 -1.70 -24.31 3.57
N LYS A 216 -1.07 -23.19 3.92
CA LYS A 216 -1.29 -22.49 5.20
C LYS A 216 -2.52 -21.62 5.21
N MET A 217 -2.91 -21.08 4.06
CA MET A 217 -4.11 -20.29 3.88
C MET A 217 -4.98 -20.88 2.76
N PRO A 218 -5.58 -22.08 2.93
CA PRO A 218 -6.36 -22.69 1.86
C PRO A 218 -7.50 -21.79 1.36
N TRP A 219 -8.23 -21.14 2.26
CA TRP A 219 -9.24 -20.15 1.88
C TRP A 219 -8.58 -18.88 1.35
N GLY A 220 -7.65 -18.28 2.10
CA GLY A 220 -7.02 -17.00 1.73
C GLY A 220 -6.37 -17.05 0.35
N SER A 221 -5.61 -18.11 0.05
CA SER A 221 -4.92 -18.27 -1.23
C SER A 221 -5.83 -18.46 -2.44
N GLN A 222 -7.09 -18.84 -2.23
CA GLN A 222 -8.10 -18.96 -3.30
C GLN A 222 -8.93 -17.69 -3.47
N ASN A 223 -8.89 -16.78 -2.49
CA ASN A 223 -9.86 -15.70 -2.36
C ASN A 223 -9.25 -14.30 -2.24
N TYR A 224 -7.92 -14.16 -2.13
CA TYR A 224 -7.24 -12.86 -1.96
C TYR A 224 -7.49 -11.86 -3.09
N PHE A 225 -7.89 -12.32 -4.27
CA PHE A 225 -8.24 -11.44 -5.38
C PHE A 225 -9.71 -10.99 -5.32
N ASP A 226 -10.66 -11.93 -5.31
CA ASP A 226 -12.09 -11.62 -5.52
C ASP A 226 -12.92 -11.41 -4.24
N ALA A 227 -12.47 -11.88 -3.07
CA ALA A 227 -13.26 -11.74 -1.85
C ALA A 227 -13.31 -10.30 -1.34
N ARG A 228 -14.28 -10.00 -0.47
CA ARG A 228 -14.33 -8.72 0.24
C ARG A 228 -13.02 -8.47 1.00
N GLY A 229 -12.47 -7.27 0.89
CA GLY A 229 -11.13 -6.93 1.39
C GLY A 229 -9.99 -7.38 0.48
N GLY A 230 -10.23 -8.26 -0.50
CA GLY A 230 -9.24 -8.70 -1.47
C GLY A 230 -8.88 -7.61 -2.48
N VAL A 231 -8.04 -7.95 -3.45
CA VAL A 231 -7.50 -7.01 -4.44
C VAL A 231 -8.61 -6.28 -5.21
N GLN A 232 -9.58 -7.02 -5.76
CA GLN A 232 -10.63 -6.45 -6.59
C GLN A 232 -11.60 -5.58 -5.77
N ASP A 233 -12.17 -6.10 -4.66
CA ASP A 233 -13.08 -5.30 -3.81
C ASP A 233 -12.41 -4.01 -3.29
N THR A 234 -11.11 -4.09 -2.97
CA THR A 234 -10.37 -2.90 -2.54
C THR A 234 -10.12 -1.93 -3.69
N ALA A 235 -9.76 -2.43 -4.88
CA ALA A 235 -9.55 -1.61 -6.07
C ALA A 235 -10.83 -0.86 -6.48
N ASP A 236 -11.99 -1.53 -6.46
CA ASP A 236 -13.29 -0.94 -6.79
C ASP A 236 -13.61 0.24 -5.85
N ARG A 237 -13.41 0.04 -4.53
CA ARG A 237 -13.61 1.09 -3.52
C ARG A 237 -12.61 2.23 -3.69
N LEU A 238 -11.36 1.88 -3.98
CA LEU A 238 -10.27 2.85 -4.14
C LEU A 238 -10.50 3.75 -5.35
N ALA A 239 -11.00 3.22 -6.46
CA ALA A 239 -11.31 4.04 -7.64
C ALA A 239 -12.34 5.13 -7.32
N ILE A 240 -13.38 4.79 -6.54
CA ILE A 240 -14.40 5.74 -6.08
C ILE A 240 -13.78 6.78 -5.14
N VAL A 241 -12.92 6.36 -4.21
CA VAL A 241 -12.17 7.25 -3.32
C VAL A 241 -11.28 8.22 -4.11
N TRP A 242 -10.53 7.71 -5.09
CA TRP A 242 -9.67 8.51 -5.94
C TRP A 242 -10.46 9.54 -6.76
N ASP A 243 -11.57 9.14 -7.38
CA ASP A 243 -12.45 10.05 -8.12
C ASP A 243 -13.06 11.11 -7.20
N TYR A 244 -13.50 10.74 -5.99
CA TYR A 244 -14.06 11.68 -5.02
C TYR A 244 -13.02 12.74 -4.61
N VAL A 245 -11.82 12.31 -4.24
CA VAL A 245 -10.73 13.23 -3.88
C VAL A 245 -10.36 14.11 -5.06
N TRP A 246 -10.26 13.56 -6.26
CA TRP A 246 -9.97 14.32 -7.47
C TRP A 246 -11.02 15.40 -7.76
N GLN A 247 -12.31 15.07 -7.63
CA GLN A 247 -13.40 16.05 -7.80
C GLN A 247 -13.34 17.20 -6.78
N GLY A 248 -12.97 16.92 -5.54
CA GLY A 248 -12.72 17.95 -4.53
C GLY A 248 -11.54 18.85 -4.91
N LEU A 249 -10.43 18.26 -5.40
CA LEU A 249 -9.27 19.02 -5.86
C LEU A 249 -9.59 19.97 -7.02
N GLN A 250 -10.45 19.57 -7.96
CA GLN A 250 -10.90 20.45 -9.05
C GLN A 250 -11.68 21.68 -8.55
N GLN A 251 -12.21 21.62 -7.34
CA GLN A 251 -12.93 22.70 -6.66
C GLN A 251 -12.04 23.43 -5.62
N ALA A 252 -10.75 23.09 -5.56
CA ALA A 252 -9.80 23.56 -4.55
C ALA A 252 -10.26 23.26 -3.11
N GLU A 253 -10.95 22.13 -2.92
CA GLU A 253 -11.42 21.65 -1.63
C GLU A 253 -10.48 20.59 -1.05
N MET A 254 -10.21 20.69 0.25
CA MET A 254 -9.51 19.65 1.02
C MET A 254 -10.48 18.51 1.29
N SER A 255 -9.95 17.29 1.25
CA SER A 255 -10.65 16.12 1.79
C SER A 255 -10.28 15.97 3.27
N ASN A 256 -11.23 15.60 4.11
CA ASN A 256 -10.95 15.30 5.51
C ASN A 256 -10.94 13.80 5.76
N PHE A 257 -9.75 13.21 5.79
CA PHE A 257 -9.57 11.79 6.08
C PHE A 257 -9.72 11.54 7.58
N SER A 258 -10.42 10.48 7.97
CA SER A 258 -10.42 10.03 9.36
C SER A 258 -10.44 8.52 9.51
N ASN A 259 -9.68 8.03 10.48
CA ASN A 259 -9.74 6.65 10.96
C ASN A 259 -10.55 6.59 12.26
N GLN A 260 -11.45 5.62 12.38
CA GLN A 260 -12.23 5.41 13.60
C GLN A 260 -12.28 3.93 13.97
N GLY A 261 -12.29 3.65 15.28
CA GLY A 261 -12.26 2.28 15.80
C GLY A 261 -10.84 1.81 16.11
N GLY A 262 -10.69 0.51 16.33
CA GLY A 262 -9.42 -0.13 16.63
C GLY A 262 -9.20 -1.32 15.71
N TRP A 263 -7.93 -1.67 15.48
CA TRP A 263 -7.54 -2.80 14.67
C TRP A 263 -8.20 -4.11 15.18
N PRO A 264 -8.67 -5.00 14.28
CA PRO A 264 -8.68 -4.89 12.81
C PRO A 264 -9.92 -4.16 12.24
N GLY A 265 -10.85 -3.72 13.11
CA GLY A 265 -12.13 -3.12 12.71
C GLY A 265 -12.08 -1.63 12.40
N VAL A 266 -10.91 -1.09 11.99
CA VAL A 266 -10.77 0.33 11.67
C VAL A 266 -11.71 0.68 10.52
N SER A 267 -12.38 1.81 10.63
CA SER A 267 -13.22 2.37 9.57
C SER A 267 -12.55 3.62 9.02
N PHE A 268 -12.60 3.78 7.70
CA PHE A 268 -12.05 4.92 7.00
C PHE A 268 -13.17 5.81 6.47
N TYR A 269 -12.99 7.11 6.63
CA TYR A 269 -13.92 8.11 6.13
C TYR A 269 -13.17 9.19 5.37
N ILE A 270 -13.86 9.76 4.39
CA ILE A 270 -13.49 10.99 3.70
C ILE A 270 -14.66 11.94 3.86
N ASP A 271 -14.46 13.02 4.62
CA ASP A 271 -15.56 13.88 5.08
C ASP A 271 -16.63 13.06 5.81
N ASP A 272 -17.88 13.08 5.33
CA ASP A 272 -19.00 12.29 5.88
C ASP A 272 -19.19 10.94 5.16
N PHE A 273 -18.35 10.61 4.18
CA PHE A 273 -18.45 9.41 3.36
C PHE A 273 -17.58 8.28 3.92
N SER A 274 -18.19 7.11 4.18
CA SER A 274 -17.45 5.92 4.61
C SER A 274 -16.95 5.10 3.43
N LEU A 275 -15.77 4.49 3.57
CA LEU A 275 -15.27 3.50 2.61
C LEU A 275 -16.25 2.32 2.40
N ASP A 276 -17.04 1.98 3.43
CA ASP A 276 -18.07 0.94 3.33
C ASP A 276 -19.22 1.34 2.40
N ASP A 277 -19.52 2.64 2.31
CA ASP A 277 -20.56 3.20 1.45
C ASP A 277 -20.10 3.37 -0.01
N ALA A 278 -18.80 3.24 -0.29
CA ALA A 278 -18.23 3.49 -1.60
C ALA A 278 -18.94 2.74 -2.73
N LEU A 279 -19.13 1.42 -2.58
CA LEU A 279 -19.78 0.60 -3.62
C LEU A 279 -21.31 0.79 -3.71
N SER A 280 -21.89 1.68 -2.91
CA SER A 280 -23.32 1.99 -2.93
C SER A 280 -23.67 3.28 -3.69
N LEU A 281 -22.65 4.00 -4.17
CA LEU A 281 -22.75 5.19 -5.04
C LEU A 281 -22.86 4.78 -6.52
#